data_AF-A0A2V7EU15-F1
#
_entry.id   AF-A0A2V7EU15-F1
#
_cell.length_a   1.000
_cell.length_b   1.000
_cell.length_c   1.000
_cell.angle_alpha   90.00
_cell.angle_beta   90.00
_cell.angle_gamma   90.00
#
_symmetry.space_group_name_H-M   'P 1'
#
loop_
_entity.id
_entity.type
_entity.pdbx_description
1 polymer ?
#
loop_
_entity_poly.entity_id
_entity_poly.type
_entity_poly.pdbx_seq_one_letter_code
_entity_poly.pdbx_strand_id
1 'polypeptide(L)'
;MCAGLAGFLADHGFDCWVLELRGHGQSERGHVNADFERFAMFDVPAGFQAVLRATGKEQVFLVAHSGGGLVFVMYLARNPEARERVRGLVTLASQATEAGATLRGRANATRIMLINNL
;
A
#
# COMPACT_ATOMS: atom_id res chain seq x y z
N MET A 1 -8.07 -5.37 11.64
CA MET A 1 -6.63 -5.28 11.99
C MET A 1 -6.14 -3.83 11.99
N CYS A 2 -6.25 -3.11 10.87
CA CYS A 2 -5.77 -1.72 10.78
C CYS A 2 -6.44 -0.76 11.77
N ALA A 3 -7.75 -0.88 12.01
CA ALA A 3 -8.45 -0.04 12.98
C ALA A 3 -7.99 -0.23 14.44
N GLY A 4 -7.59 -1.45 14.83
CA GLY A 4 -7.10 -1.73 16.19
C GLY A 4 -5.73 -1.11 16.43
N LEU A 5 -4.81 -1.26 15.47
CA LEU A 5 -3.50 -0.59 15.54
C LEU A 5 -3.63 0.94 15.48
N ALA A 6 -4.50 1.45 14.60
CA ALA A 6 -4.78 2.89 14.52
C ALA A 6 -5.36 3.44 15.83
N GLY A 7 -6.31 2.73 16.45
CA GLY A 7 -6.86 3.11 17.76
C GLY A 7 -5.79 3.12 18.85
N PHE A 8 -4.97 2.08 18.93
CA PHE A 8 -3.85 2.03 19.88
C PHE A 8 -2.88 3.21 19.69
N LEU A 9 -2.51 3.53 18.46
CA LEU A 9 -1.62 4.66 18.17
C LEU A 9 -2.29 6.01 18.50
N ALA A 10 -3.59 6.14 18.23
CA ALA A 10 -4.35 7.32 18.60
C ALA A 10 -4.39 7.55 20.12
N ASP A 11 -4.58 6.48 20.90
CA ASP A 11 -4.51 6.52 22.37
C ASP A 11 -3.12 6.94 22.88
N HIS A 12 -2.08 6.80 22.04
CA HIS A 12 -0.70 7.21 22.34
C HIS A 12 -0.31 8.54 21.66
N GLY A 13 -1.30 9.34 21.22
CA GLY A 13 -1.11 10.71 20.75
C GLY A 13 -0.77 10.87 19.28
N PHE A 14 -0.93 9.83 18.46
CA PHE A 14 -0.79 9.94 17.01
C PHE A 14 -2.11 10.36 16.35
N ASP A 15 -2.04 11.23 15.34
CA ASP A 15 -3.17 11.49 14.44
C ASP A 15 -3.23 10.39 13.37
N CYS A 16 -4.17 9.44 13.52
CA CYS A 16 -4.23 8.24 12.72
C CYS A 16 -5.31 8.30 11.63
N TRP A 17 -4.87 8.06 10.38
CA TRP A 17 -5.73 8.01 9.20
C TRP A 17 -5.68 6.61 8.58
N VAL A 18 -6.84 6.07 8.23
CA VAL A 18 -6.95 4.73 7.61
C VAL A 18 -7.35 4.88 6.14
N LEU A 19 -6.47 4.44 5.25
CA LEU A 19 -6.74 4.41 3.81
C LEU A 19 -7.55 3.16 3.44
N GLU A 20 -8.75 3.37 2.91
CA GLU A 20 -9.56 2.33 2.27
C GLU A 20 -9.32 2.37 0.76
N LEU A 21 -8.82 1.27 0.18
CA LEU A 21 -8.53 1.17 -1.26
C LEU A 21 -9.83 0.99 -2.07
N ARG A 22 -9.81 1.27 -3.38
CA ARG A 22 -10.97 1.01 -4.24
C ARG A 22 -11.46 -0.44 -4.09
N GLY A 23 -12.78 -0.62 -4.06
CA GLY A 23 -13.40 -1.93 -3.82
C GLY A 23 -13.40 -2.40 -2.38
N HIS A 24 -12.88 -1.62 -1.43
CA HIS A 24 -12.84 -1.93 0.00
C HIS A 24 -13.49 -0.82 0.85
N GLY A 25 -13.94 -1.19 2.06
CA GLY A 25 -14.39 -0.24 3.05
C GLY A 25 -15.46 0.73 2.53
N GLN A 26 -15.27 2.03 2.78
CA GLN A 26 -16.18 3.10 2.31
C GLN A 26 -15.76 3.70 0.96
N SER A 27 -14.71 3.19 0.33
CA SER A 27 -14.30 3.60 -1.01
C SER A 27 -15.22 3.02 -2.08
N GLU A 28 -15.14 3.54 -3.31
CA GLU A 28 -16.01 3.17 -4.43
C GLU A 28 -16.21 1.64 -4.52
N ARG A 29 -17.48 1.21 -4.52
CA ARG A 29 -17.91 -0.18 -4.57
C ARG A 29 -18.57 -0.48 -5.92
N GLY A 30 -18.40 -1.69 -6.43
CA GLY A 30 -18.97 -2.13 -7.71
C GLY A 30 -17.93 -2.82 -8.60
N HIS A 31 -18.13 -2.79 -9.93
CA HIS A 31 -17.14 -3.27 -10.91
C HIS A 31 -15.96 -2.29 -11.02
N VAL A 32 -15.16 -2.25 -9.97
CA VAL A 32 -13.89 -1.51 -9.96
C VAL A 32 -12.77 -2.45 -10.39
N ASN A 33 -11.97 -2.02 -11.36
CA ASN A 33 -10.75 -2.71 -11.70
C ASN A 33 -9.73 -2.45 -10.58
N ALA A 34 -9.62 -3.40 -9.66
CA ALA A 34 -8.76 -3.34 -8.50
C ALA A 34 -7.53 -4.24 -8.70
N ASP A 35 -6.36 -3.63 -8.75
CA ASP A 35 -5.06 -4.30 -8.78
C ASP A 35 -4.01 -3.44 -8.08
N PHE A 36 -2.85 -4.03 -7.83
CA PHE A 36 -1.75 -3.38 -7.10
C PHE A 36 -1.24 -2.11 -7.79
N GLU A 37 -1.21 -2.09 -9.11
CA GLU A 37 -0.73 -0.94 -9.87
C GLU A 37 -1.69 0.24 -9.74
N ARG A 38 -3.00 -0.01 -9.82
CA ARG A 38 -4.03 1.00 -9.64
C ARG A 38 -4.09 1.51 -8.21
N PHE A 39 -3.95 0.63 -7.23
CA PHE A 39 -3.83 1.04 -5.83
C PHE A 39 -2.62 1.97 -5.64
N ALA A 40 -1.46 1.63 -6.20
CA ALA A 40 -0.22 2.40 -6.04
C ALA A 40 -0.23 3.72 -6.82
N MET A 41 -0.82 3.75 -8.02
CA MET A 41 -0.78 4.89 -8.93
C MET A 41 -1.92 5.89 -8.72
N PHE A 42 -3.02 5.47 -8.11
CA PHE A 42 -4.20 6.33 -7.96
C PHE A 42 -4.66 6.44 -6.50
N ASP A 43 -4.88 5.31 -5.82
CA ASP A 43 -5.52 5.33 -4.50
C ASP A 43 -4.58 5.86 -3.41
N VAL A 44 -3.35 5.34 -3.39
CA VAL A 44 -2.31 5.81 -2.47
C VAL A 44 -2.01 7.30 -2.64
N PRO A 45 -1.69 7.83 -3.83
CA PRO A 45 -1.43 9.26 -3.96
C PRO A 45 -2.65 10.12 -3.61
N ALA A 46 -3.87 9.68 -3.94
CA ALA A 46 -5.08 10.40 -3.56
C ALA A 46 -5.23 10.50 -2.03
N GLY A 47 -5.11 9.37 -1.33
CA GLY A 47 -5.19 9.31 0.13
C GLY A 47 -4.05 10.06 0.81
N PHE A 48 -2.82 9.84 0.36
CA PHE A 48 -1.62 10.50 0.89
C PHE A 48 -1.72 12.02 0.79
N GLN A 49 -2.11 12.54 -0.37
CA GLN A 49 -2.29 13.98 -0.57
C GLN A 49 -3.48 14.54 0.23
N ALA A 50 -4.55 13.76 0.40
CA ALA A 50 -5.68 14.16 1.24
C ALA A 50 -5.26 14.34 2.70
N VAL A 51 -4.49 13.41 3.26
CA VAL A 51 -3.98 13.51 4.64
C VAL A 51 -3.03 14.69 4.81
N LEU A 52 -2.08 14.88 3.89
CA LEU A 52 -1.13 16.01 3.98
C LEU A 52 -1.85 17.36 3.92
N ARG A 53 -2.87 17.50 3.05
CA ARG A 53 -3.67 18.73 2.98
C ARG A 53 -4.54 18.94 4.21
N ALA A 54 -5.19 17.88 4.71
CA ALA A 54 -6.08 17.98 5.86
C ALA A 54 -5.33 18.32 7.16
N THR A 55 -4.13 17.77 7.33
CA THR A 55 -3.35 17.92 8.57
C THR A 55 -2.31 19.05 8.51
N GLY A 56 -1.97 19.55 7.32
CA GLY A 56 -0.92 20.53 7.11
C GLY A 56 0.49 20.02 7.41
N LYS A 57 0.67 18.69 7.60
CA LYS A 57 1.97 18.11 7.95
C LYS A 57 2.90 18.04 6.74
N GLU A 58 4.18 18.30 6.99
CA GLU A 58 5.22 18.13 5.97
C GLU A 58 5.55 16.65 5.73
N GLN A 59 5.43 15.79 6.74
CA GLN A 59 5.71 14.37 6.61
C GLN A 59 4.72 13.52 7.39
N VAL A 60 4.47 12.31 6.92
CA VAL A 60 3.67 11.29 7.63
C VAL A 60 4.38 9.96 7.68
N PHE A 61 4.01 9.12 8.65
CA PHE A 61 4.39 7.71 8.65
C PHE A 61 3.40 6.91 7.80
N LEU A 62 3.91 5.99 7.00
CA LEU A 62 3.11 5.00 6.29
C LEU A 62 3.23 3.67 7.02
N VAL A 63 2.12 3.10 7.44
CA VAL A 63 2.08 1.80 8.13
C VAL A 63 1.13 0.91 7.36
N ALA A 64 1.59 -0.28 6.97
CA ALA A 64 0.78 -1.21 6.19
C ALA A 64 1.04 -2.66 6.55
N HIS A 65 0.01 -3.48 6.30
CA HIS A 65 0.03 -4.92 6.50
C HIS A 65 -0.14 -5.66 5.16
N SER A 66 0.56 -6.79 4.99
CA SER A 66 0.42 -7.69 3.84
C SER A 66 0.57 -6.92 2.51
N GLY A 67 -0.35 -7.11 1.55
CA GLY A 67 -0.32 -6.45 0.24
C GLY A 67 -0.26 -4.92 0.29
N GLY A 68 -0.83 -4.28 1.31
CA GLY A 68 -0.78 -2.81 1.45
C GLY A 68 0.65 -2.27 1.54
N GLY A 69 1.57 -3.04 2.13
CA GLY A 69 2.99 -2.66 2.18
C GLY A 69 3.63 -2.67 0.79
N LEU A 70 3.29 -3.65 -0.06
CA LEU A 70 3.77 -3.66 -1.44
C LEU A 70 3.20 -2.50 -2.25
N VAL A 71 1.93 -2.16 -2.04
CA VAL A 71 1.32 -0.99 -2.69
C VAL A 71 2.07 0.29 -2.35
N PHE A 72 2.42 0.52 -1.08
CA PHE A 72 3.23 1.70 -0.69
C PHE A 72 4.66 1.65 -1.24
N VAL A 73 5.31 0.47 -1.26
CA VAL A 73 6.63 0.31 -1.87
C VAL A 73 6.58 0.63 -3.37
N MET A 74 5.58 0.12 -4.09
CA MET A 74 5.37 0.40 -5.52
C MET A 74 5.17 1.90 -5.76
N TYR A 75 4.33 2.55 -4.95
CA TYR A 75 4.11 3.99 -5.04
C TYR A 75 5.41 4.78 -4.87
N LEU A 76 6.18 4.52 -3.81
CA LEU A 76 7.42 5.24 -3.51
C LEU A 76 8.57 4.89 -4.47
N ALA A 77 8.54 3.70 -5.08
CA ALA A 77 9.48 3.33 -6.14
C ALA A 77 9.22 4.16 -7.42
N ARG A 78 7.95 4.40 -7.76
CA ARG A 78 7.54 5.14 -8.96
C ARG A 78 7.48 6.65 -8.78
N ASN A 79 7.46 7.15 -7.54
CA ASN A 79 7.37 8.57 -7.19
C ASN A 79 8.46 8.91 -6.16
N PRO A 80 9.76 8.98 -6.58
CA PRO A 80 10.86 9.22 -5.65
C PRO A 80 10.75 10.52 -4.84
N GLU A 81 10.15 11.56 -5.42
CA GLU A 81 9.87 12.84 -4.78
C GLU A 81 8.89 12.73 -3.61
N ALA A 82 7.97 11.76 -3.65
CA ALA A 82 7.04 11.53 -2.54
C ALA A 82 7.76 11.07 -1.26
N ARG A 83 8.98 10.53 -1.37
CA ARG A 83 9.79 10.07 -0.22
C ARG A 83 10.15 11.22 0.73
N GLU A 84 10.28 12.44 0.23
CA GLU A 84 10.54 13.63 1.06
C GLU A 84 9.38 13.93 2.01
N ARG A 85 8.17 13.45 1.67
CA ARG A 85 6.94 13.62 2.45
C ARG A 85 6.63 12.40 3.32
N VAL A 86 7.51 11.38 3.35
CA VAL A 86 7.35 10.16 4.17
C VAL A 86 8.42 10.12 5.25
N ARG A 87 7.99 10.25 6.51
CA ARG A 87 8.89 10.20 7.68
C ARG A 87 9.48 8.81 7.92
N GLY A 88 8.72 7.78 7.56
CA GLY A 88 9.09 6.38 7.65
C GLY A 88 8.01 5.47 7.07
N LEU A 89 8.42 4.31 6.55
CA LEU A 89 7.54 3.25 6.09
C LEU A 89 7.71 2.03 7.00
N VAL A 90 6.61 1.56 7.59
CA VAL A 90 6.54 0.33 8.39
C VAL A 90 5.70 -0.70 7.65
N THR A 91 6.33 -1.82 7.30
CA THR A 91 5.67 -2.94 6.63
C THR A 91 5.56 -4.14 7.57
N LEU A 92 4.33 -4.63 7.75
CA LEU A 92 4.02 -5.75 8.64
C LEU A 92 3.58 -6.94 7.79
N ALA A 93 4.37 -8.02 7.78
CA ALA A 93 4.10 -9.21 6.97
C ALA A 93 3.88 -8.92 5.47
N SER A 94 4.53 -7.87 4.94
CA SER A 94 4.44 -7.47 3.53
C SER A 94 5.56 -8.10 2.71
N GLN A 95 5.44 -9.40 2.49
CA GLN A 95 6.36 -10.16 1.67
C GLN A 95 6.25 -9.70 0.20
N ALA A 96 7.35 -9.22 -0.37
CA ALA A 96 7.43 -8.89 -1.80
C ALA A 96 7.77 -10.12 -2.66
N THR A 97 8.33 -11.17 -2.04
CA THR A 97 8.84 -12.34 -2.75
C THR A 97 8.72 -13.61 -1.90
N GLU A 98 7.94 -14.60 -2.38
CA GLU A 98 8.19 -16.05 -2.13
C GLU A 98 7.78 -16.94 -3.32
N ALA A 99 7.51 -16.39 -4.50
CA ALA A 99 7.38 -17.25 -5.67
C ALA A 99 8.68 -18.06 -5.90
N GLY A 100 9.85 -17.62 -5.42
CA GLY A 100 11.14 -18.31 -5.64
C GLY A 100 11.60 -19.32 -4.58
N ALA A 101 10.86 -19.50 -3.48
CA ALA A 101 11.33 -20.30 -2.35
C ALA A 101 11.38 -21.82 -2.65
N THR A 102 10.60 -22.28 -3.64
CA THR A 102 10.56 -23.67 -4.09
C THR A 102 10.76 -23.75 -5.60
N LEU A 103 11.31 -24.87 -6.11
CA LEU A 103 11.41 -25.11 -7.56
C LEU A 103 10.04 -25.00 -8.26
N ARG A 104 8.97 -25.38 -7.56
CA ARG A 104 7.60 -25.32 -8.04
C ARG A 104 7.05 -23.89 -8.06
N GLY A 105 7.37 -23.09 -7.05
CA GLY A 105 7.08 -21.65 -7.06
C GLY A 105 7.81 -20.95 -8.21
N ARG A 106 9.08 -21.29 -8.44
CA ARG A 106 9.88 -20.75 -9.56
C ARG A 106 9.24 -21.10 -10.89
N ALA A 107 8.87 -22.36 -11.08
CA ALA A 107 8.19 -22.82 -12.29
C ALA A 107 6.83 -22.15 -12.50
N ASN A 108 6.04 -21.94 -11.43
CA ASN A 108 4.76 -21.23 -11.52
C ASN A 108 4.96 -19.74 -11.85
N ALA A 109 5.98 -19.08 -11.29
CA ALA A 109 6.34 -17.72 -11.66
C ALA A 109 6.74 -17.63 -13.14
N THR A 110 7.60 -18.56 -13.61
CA THR A 110 8.00 -18.65 -15.02
C THR A 110 6.80 -18.91 -15.94
N ARG A 111 5.87 -19.77 -15.51
CA ARG A 111 4.64 -20.06 -16.24
C ARG A 111 3.72 -18.84 -16.33
N ILE A 112 3.54 -18.10 -15.23
CA ILE A 112 2.76 -16.85 -15.21
C ILE A 112 3.41 -15.80 -16.12
N MET A 113 4.75 -15.70 -16.14
CA MET A 113 5.47 -14.80 -17.04
C MET A 113 5.33 -15.17 -18.52
N LEU A 114 5.30 -16.46 -18.86
CA LEU A 114 5.12 -16.95 -20.24
C LEU A 114 3.67 -16.85 -20.73
N ILE A 115 2.69 -17.01 -19.83
CA ILE A 115 1.26 -16.89 -20.14
C ILE A 115 0.86 -15.41 -20.30
N ASN A 116 1.51 -14.50 -19.57
CA ASN A 116 1.23 -13.07 -19.62
C ASN A 116 2.12 -12.28 -20.59
N ASN A 117 2.70 -12.93 -21.62
CA ASN A 117 3.23 -12.24 -22.82
C ASN A 117 2.20 -11.19 -23.29
N LEU A 118 2.48 -9.89 -23.12
CA LEU A 118 2.97 -9.02 -24.20
C LEU A 118 3.02 -9.70 -25.57
#